data_AF-A0A2T6B366-F1
#
_entry.id   AF-A0A2T6B366-F1
#
_cell.length_a   1.000
_cell.length_b   1.000
_cell.length_c   1.000
_cell.angle_alpha   90.00
_cell.angle_beta   90.00
_cell.angle_gamma   90.00
#
_symmetry.space_group_name_H-M   'P 1'
#
loop_
_entity.id
_entity.type
_entity.pdbx_description
1 polymer ?
#
loop_
_entity_poly.entity_id
_entity_poly.type
_entity_poly.pdbx_seq_one_letter_code
_entity_poly.pdbx_strand_id
1 'polypeptide(L)'
;MAAQAYKLNASIAIDGLQERESLGPTGVGHGIALPHARLEDLNRIVGVFVRLEKPLDYDSVDRQPVDLVFGLFAPKDSGVEHLKALALVSRTMRDSGICTKLRANTDPAKLFAILTESRAPQAA
;
A
#
# COMPACT_ATOMS: atom_id res chain seq x y z
N MET A 1 -1.10 -14.50 3.83
CA MET A 1 -1.56 -13.25 4.48
C MET A 1 -0.38 -12.52 5.13
N ALA A 2 -0.40 -11.19 5.25
CA ALA A 2 0.73 -10.37 5.73
C ALA A 2 1.32 -10.81 7.08
N ALA A 3 0.45 -11.16 8.04
CA ALA A 3 0.84 -11.72 9.34
C ALA A 3 1.73 -12.95 9.21
N GLN A 4 1.42 -13.85 8.27
CA GLN A 4 2.21 -15.05 8.01
C GLN A 4 3.49 -14.73 7.21
N ALA A 5 3.42 -13.81 6.24
CA ALA A 5 4.55 -13.45 5.38
C ALA A 5 5.67 -12.73 6.16
N TYR A 6 5.30 -11.91 7.14
CA TYR A 6 6.23 -11.04 7.87
C TYR A 6 6.27 -11.29 9.38
N LYS A 7 5.56 -12.33 9.87
CA LYS A 7 5.41 -12.61 11.31
C LYS A 7 4.84 -11.42 12.10
N LEU A 8 3.97 -10.64 11.45
CA LEU A 8 3.29 -9.52 12.09
C LEU A 8 2.17 -10.02 13.00
N ASN A 9 2.04 -9.41 14.17
CA ASN A 9 0.84 -9.56 14.99
C ASN A 9 -0.33 -8.85 14.27
N ALA A 10 -1.36 -9.60 13.92
CA ALA A 10 -2.49 -9.09 13.15
C ALA A 10 -3.27 -7.99 13.89
N SER A 11 -3.47 -8.11 15.20
CA SER A 11 -4.16 -7.08 16.00
C SER A 11 -3.38 -5.78 15.95
N ILE A 12 -2.08 -5.83 16.27
CA ILE A 12 -1.21 -4.64 16.27
C ILE A 12 -1.18 -3.97 14.88
N ALA A 13 -1.13 -4.76 13.81
CA ALA A 13 -1.17 -4.23 12.45
C ALA A 13 -2.51 -3.57 12.12
N ILE A 14 -3.64 -4.17 12.52
CA ILE A 14 -4.98 -3.61 12.31
C ILE A 14 -5.15 -2.31 13.11
N ASP A 15 -4.81 -2.34 14.40
CA ASP A 15 -4.93 -1.20 15.30
C ASP A 15 -4.11 -0.01 14.79
N GLY A 16 -2.87 -0.24 14.36
CA GLY A 16 -2.02 0.80 13.78
C GLY A 16 -2.56 1.38 12.47
N LEU A 17 -3.19 0.56 11.62
CA LEU A 17 -3.84 1.04 10.40
C LEU A 17 -5.09 1.86 10.72
N GLN A 18 -5.91 1.42 11.67
CA GLN A 18 -7.12 2.12 12.09
C GLN A 18 -6.80 3.45 12.76
N GLU A 19 -5.79 3.48 13.64
CA GLU A 19 -5.28 4.71 14.24
C GLU A 19 -4.89 5.70 13.13
N ARG A 20 -4.15 5.25 12.11
CA ARG A 20 -3.81 6.10 10.98
C ARG A 20 -5.04 6.55 10.21
N GLU A 21 -5.94 5.65 9.84
CA GLU A 21 -7.13 5.98 9.04
C GLU A 21 -8.01 7.02 9.74
N SER A 22 -8.06 7.00 11.08
CA SER A 22 -8.82 7.97 11.88
C SER A 22 -8.33 9.43 11.75
N LEU A 23 -7.07 9.63 11.34
CA LEU A 23 -6.51 10.96 11.06
C LEU A 23 -6.95 11.52 9.71
N GLY A 24 -7.60 10.71 8.88
CA GLY A 24 -8.08 11.07 7.55
C GLY A 24 -7.83 9.94 6.55
N PRO A 25 -8.67 9.85 5.50
CA PRO A 25 -8.70 8.71 4.61
C PRO A 25 -7.37 8.51 3.90
N THR A 26 -6.98 7.25 3.73
CA THR A 26 -5.80 6.87 2.95
C THR A 26 -6.17 6.44 1.52
N GLY A 27 -7.45 6.56 1.15
CA GLY A 27 -7.93 6.52 -0.23
C GLY A 27 -7.50 7.76 -1.00
N VAL A 28 -6.52 7.61 -1.90
CA VAL A 28 -5.90 8.72 -2.66
C VAL A 28 -6.59 9.00 -4.00
N GLY A 29 -7.69 8.31 -4.26
CA GLY A 29 -8.49 8.41 -5.47
C GLY A 29 -8.06 7.43 -6.56
N HIS A 30 -8.79 7.44 -7.68
CA HIS A 30 -8.62 6.53 -8.82
C HIS A 30 -8.66 5.04 -8.43
N GLY A 31 -9.45 4.70 -7.41
CA GLY A 31 -9.59 3.34 -6.88
C GLY A 31 -8.40 2.81 -6.09
N ILE A 32 -7.57 3.71 -5.53
CA ILE A 32 -6.35 3.34 -4.81
C ILE A 32 -6.43 3.77 -3.33
N ALA A 33 -6.04 2.86 -2.44
CA ALA A 33 -5.76 3.16 -1.04
C ALA A 33 -4.31 2.83 -0.66
N LEU A 34 -3.72 3.69 0.18
CA LEU A 34 -2.35 3.56 0.69
C LEU A 34 -2.32 3.48 2.23
N PRO A 35 -3.01 2.51 2.86
CA PRO A 35 -3.01 2.37 4.31
C PRO A 35 -1.58 2.13 4.83
N HIS A 36 -1.19 2.78 5.92
CA HIS A 36 0.16 2.67 6.45
C HIS A 36 0.22 2.85 7.96
N ALA A 37 1.14 2.13 8.61
CA ALA A 37 1.32 2.21 10.06
C ALA A 37 2.79 2.06 10.46
N ARG A 38 3.14 2.66 11.58
CA ARG A 38 4.42 2.43 12.26
C ARG A 38 4.21 1.50 13.46
N LEU A 39 4.86 0.35 13.47
CA LEU A 39 4.69 -0.70 14.48
C LEU A 39 5.99 -0.92 15.27
N GLU A 40 5.90 -1.34 16.53
CA GLU A 40 7.05 -1.58 17.41
C GLU A 40 7.81 -2.86 17.04
N ASP A 41 7.11 -3.96 16.75
CA ASP A 41 7.72 -5.28 16.49
C ASP A 41 8.24 -5.48 15.05
N LEU A 42 8.63 -4.39 14.38
CA LEU A 42 9.15 -4.42 13.01
C LEU A 42 10.61 -4.00 12.97
N ASN A 43 11.43 -4.81 12.30
CA ASN A 43 12.86 -4.53 12.12
C ASN A 43 13.18 -3.95 10.73
N ARG A 44 12.19 -3.92 9.82
CA ARG A 44 12.32 -3.38 8.47
C ARG A 44 10.98 -2.92 7.93
N ILE A 45 11.01 -2.05 6.94
CA ILE A 45 9.82 -1.64 6.19
C ILE A 45 9.33 -2.83 5.35
N VAL A 46 8.03 -3.11 5.41
CA VAL A 46 7.39 -4.17 4.63
C VAL A 46 6.16 -3.63 3.91
N GLY A 47 5.97 -4.09 2.66
CA GLY A 47 4.82 -3.75 1.82
C GLY A 47 3.90 -4.94 1.62
N VAL A 48 2.60 -4.67 1.52
CA VAL A 48 1.56 -5.66 1.20
C VAL A 48 0.69 -5.06 0.10
N PHE A 49 0.56 -5.78 -1.00
CA PHE A 49 -0.36 -5.39 -2.07
C PHE A 49 -1.55 -6.33 -2.09
N VAL A 50 -2.75 -5.75 -2.21
CA VAL A 50 -4.01 -6.47 -2.34
C VAL A 50 -4.78 -5.87 -3.50
N ARG A 51 -5.19 -6.74 -4.44
CA ARG A 51 -6.17 -6.40 -5.48
C ARG A 51 -7.50 -7.01 -5.08
N LEU A 52 -8.52 -6.17 -4.91
CA LEU A 52 -9.88 -6.60 -4.60
C LEU A 52 -10.59 -6.99 -5.89
N GLU A 53 -11.34 -8.09 -5.85
CA GLU A 53 -12.19 -8.48 -6.98
C GLU A 53 -13.41 -7.57 -7.11
N LYS A 54 -13.95 -7.14 -5.96
CA LYS A 54 -15.05 -6.19 -5.87
C LYS A 54 -14.54 -4.94 -5.17
N PRO A 55 -14.65 -3.75 -5.80
CA PRO A 55 -14.28 -2.50 -5.17
C PRO A 55 -15.07 -2.26 -3.88
N LEU A 56 -14.42 -1.67 -2.87
CA LEU A 56 -15.01 -1.35 -1.57
C LEU A 56 -15.14 0.18 -1.43
N ASP A 57 -16.22 0.65 -0.79
CA ASP A 57 -16.25 2.03 -0.30
C ASP A 57 -15.17 2.22 0.78
N TYR A 58 -14.35 3.26 0.62
CA TYR A 58 -13.14 3.49 1.41
C TYR A 58 -13.00 4.96 1.82
N ASP A 59 -14.08 5.76 1.70
CA ASP A 59 -14.04 7.20 1.99
C ASP A 59 -12.92 7.95 1.24
N SER A 60 -12.60 7.50 0.02
CA SER A 60 -11.56 8.08 -0.83
C SER A 60 -11.78 9.58 -1.05
N VAL A 61 -10.68 10.32 -1.26
CA VAL A 61 -10.72 11.77 -1.52
C VAL A 61 -11.62 12.18 -2.70
N ASP A 62 -11.75 11.32 -3.72
CA ASP A 62 -12.60 11.50 -4.89
C ASP A 62 -13.95 10.76 -4.80
N ARG A 63 -14.24 10.15 -3.65
CA ARG A 63 -15.42 9.32 -3.37
C ARG A 63 -15.58 8.11 -4.29
N GLN A 64 -14.52 7.69 -4.97
CA GLN A 64 -14.53 6.46 -5.76
C GLN A 64 -14.21 5.25 -4.87
N PRO A 65 -14.84 4.09 -5.11
CA PRO A 65 -14.52 2.88 -4.40
C PRO A 65 -13.11 2.39 -4.76
N VAL A 66 -12.46 1.70 -3.83
CA VAL A 66 -11.07 1.22 -3.95
C VAL A 66 -11.04 -0.23 -4.36
N ASP A 67 -10.18 -0.55 -5.33
CA ASP A 67 -9.89 -1.93 -5.76
C ASP A 67 -8.40 -2.30 -5.66
N LEU A 68 -7.51 -1.30 -5.58
CA LEU A 68 -6.08 -1.48 -5.39
C LEU A 68 -5.65 -0.95 -4.03
N VAL A 69 -5.14 -1.83 -3.17
CA VAL A 69 -4.66 -1.45 -1.83
C VAL A 69 -3.18 -1.78 -1.71
N PHE A 70 -2.37 -0.78 -1.39
CA PHE A 70 -0.97 -0.98 -1.04
C PHE A 70 -0.73 -0.57 0.41
N GLY A 71 -0.67 -1.58 1.29
CA GLY A 71 -0.34 -1.42 2.70
C GLY A 71 1.17 -1.27 2.93
N LEU A 72 1.58 -0.33 3.78
CA LEU A 72 2.98 -0.14 4.17
C LEU A 72 3.12 -0.16 5.70
N PHE A 73 3.96 -1.05 6.21
CA PHE A 73 4.28 -1.10 7.64
C PHE A 73 5.76 -0.81 7.85
N ALA A 74 6.06 0.08 8.80
CA ALA A 74 7.42 0.49 9.10
C ALA A 74 7.73 0.36 10.60
N PRO A 75 9.00 0.18 10.98
CA PRO A 75 9.45 0.33 12.36
C PRO A 75 9.11 1.72 12.94
N LYS A 76 8.84 1.84 14.24
CA LYS A 76 8.61 3.16 14.89
C LYS A 76 9.78 4.13 14.72
N ASP A 77 11.01 3.60 14.72
CA ASP A 77 12.28 4.32 14.60
C ASP A 77 12.74 4.58 13.15
N SER A 78 11.94 4.17 12.15
CA SER A 78 12.27 4.28 10.71
C SER A 78 12.48 5.70 10.15
N GLY A 79 12.40 6.75 10.99
CA GLY A 79 12.78 8.11 10.63
C GLY A 79 12.19 8.59 9.30
N VAL A 80 13.05 9.14 8.43
CA VAL A 80 12.68 9.64 7.09
C VAL A 80 12.48 8.51 6.09
N GLU A 81 12.98 7.31 6.37
CA GLU A 81 13.00 6.20 5.42
C GLU A 81 11.59 5.70 5.13
N HIS A 82 10.69 5.74 6.12
CA HIS A 82 9.29 5.42 5.88
C HIS A 82 8.60 6.41 4.94
N LEU A 83 8.91 7.71 5.02
CA LEU A 83 8.33 8.73 4.15
C LEU A 83 8.83 8.55 2.72
N LYS A 84 10.11 8.21 2.53
CA LYS A 84 10.68 7.88 1.22
C LYS A 84 9.98 6.66 0.60
N ALA A 85 9.77 5.61 1.40
CA ALA A 85 9.06 4.40 0.96
C ALA A 85 7.61 4.71 0.58
N LEU A 86 6.87 5.46 1.42
CA LEU A 86 5.50 5.86 1.14
C LEU A 86 5.41 6.74 -0.12
N ALA A 87 6.35 7.68 -0.31
CA ALA A 87 6.40 8.52 -1.50
C ALA A 87 6.66 7.70 -2.77
N LEU A 88 7.53 6.68 -2.70
CA LEU A 88 7.80 5.77 -3.81
C LEU A 88 6.55 4.96 -4.18
N VAL A 89 5.90 4.35 -3.18
CA VAL A 89 4.64 3.61 -3.39
C VAL A 89 3.59 4.52 -3.99
N SER A 90 3.42 5.73 -3.44
CA SER A 90 2.44 6.70 -3.90
C SER A 90 2.67 7.13 -5.35
N ARG A 91 3.93 7.33 -5.79
CA ARG A 91 4.24 7.60 -7.21
C ARG A 91 3.96 6.40 -8.10
N THR A 92 4.34 5.20 -7.65
CA THR A 92 4.12 3.95 -8.38
C THR A 92 2.63 3.71 -8.61
N MET A 93 1.81 3.90 -7.58
CA MET A 93 0.36 3.70 -7.65
C MET A 93 -0.36 4.84 -8.40
N ARG A 94 0.26 6.00 -8.62
CA ARG A 94 -0.30 7.05 -9.50
C ARG A 94 -0.05 6.81 -10.98
N ASP A 95 0.84 5.89 -11.34
CA ASP A 95 1.08 5.55 -12.74
C ASP A 95 -0.11 4.74 -13.28
N SER A 96 -0.87 5.35 -14.21
CA SER A 96 -2.05 4.72 -14.80
C SER A 96 -1.72 3.44 -15.57
N GLY A 97 -0.54 3.35 -16.19
CA GLY A 97 -0.07 2.15 -16.87
C GLY A 97 0.20 1.01 -15.92
N ILE A 98 0.82 1.27 -14.76
CA ILE A 98 0.97 0.28 -13.68
C ILE A 98 -0.40 -0.16 -13.19
N CYS A 99 -1.27 0.78 -12.82
CA CYS A 99 -2.57 0.45 -12.24
C CYS A 99 -3.45 -0.35 -13.21
N THR A 100 -3.43 -0.04 -14.51
CA THR A 100 -4.09 -0.84 -15.53
C THR A 100 -3.53 -2.26 -15.59
N LYS A 101 -2.19 -2.43 -15.57
CA LYS A 101 -1.57 -3.77 -15.53
C LYS A 101 -1.95 -4.54 -14.26
N LEU A 102 -1.97 -3.89 -13.10
CA LEU A 102 -2.37 -4.52 -11.84
C LEU A 102 -3.83 -4.99 -11.87
N ARG A 103 -4.75 -4.16 -12.38
CA ARG A 103 -6.17 -4.52 -12.51
C ARG A 103 -6.42 -5.69 -13.46
N ALA A 104 -5.63 -5.78 -14.52
CA ALA A 104 -5.74 -6.83 -15.54
C ALA A 104 -5.17 -8.19 -15.10
N ASN A 105 -4.56 -8.30 -13.91
CA ASN A 105 -3.91 -9.53 -13.46
C ASN A 105 -4.44 -10.00 -12.11
N THR A 106 -4.65 -11.31 -11.98
CA THR A 106 -5.08 -11.97 -10.74
C THR A 106 -4.02 -12.87 -10.12
N ASP A 107 -2.93 -13.12 -10.86
CA ASP A 107 -1.81 -13.97 -10.44
C ASP A 107 -0.85 -13.20 -9.51
N PRO A 108 -0.68 -13.63 -8.25
CA PRO A 108 0.22 -12.98 -7.30
C PRO A 108 1.66 -12.82 -7.80
N ALA A 109 2.18 -13.77 -8.58
CA ALA A 109 3.55 -13.69 -9.11
C ALA A 109 3.68 -12.56 -10.15
N LYS A 110 2.68 -12.41 -11.03
CA LYS A 110 2.65 -11.31 -12.01
C LYS A 110 2.47 -9.96 -11.33
N LEU A 111 1.59 -9.88 -10.34
CA LEU A 111 1.38 -8.66 -9.56
C LEU A 111 2.68 -8.22 -8.87
N PHE A 112 3.38 -9.17 -8.25
CA PHE A 112 4.68 -8.91 -7.63
C PHE A 112 5.72 -8.44 -8.65
N ALA A 113 5.79 -9.09 -9.82
CA ALA A 113 6.72 -8.69 -10.89
C ALA A 113 6.43 -7.26 -11.39
N ILE A 114 5.16 -6.89 -11.61
CA ILE A 114 4.77 -5.54 -12.03
C ILE A 114 5.22 -4.48 -11.01
N LEU A 115 5.05 -4.77 -9.72
CA LEU A 115 5.38 -3.84 -8.62
C LEU A 115 6.89 -3.72 -8.36
N THR A 116 7.68 -4.72 -8.75
CA THR A 116 9.13 -4.78 -8.47
C THR A 116 9.98 -4.58 -9.72
N GLU A 117 9.35 -4.37 -10.87
CA GLU A 117 10.02 -4.03 -12.12
C GLU A 117 10.86 -2.77 -11.94
N SER A 118 12.18 -2.89 -12.14
CA SER A 118 13.11 -1.77 -12.02
C SER A 118 12.82 -0.75 -13.11
N ARG A 119 12.48 0.47 -12.72
CA ARG A 119 12.27 1.59 -13.64
C ARG A 119 13.41 2.58 -13.56
N ALA A 120 13.86 3.05 -14.72
CA ALA A 120 14.68 4.24 -14.79
C ALA A 120 13.88 5.42 -14.20
N PRO A 121 14.53 6.33 -13.46
CA PRO A 121 13.85 7.50 -12.91
C PRO A 121 13.24 8.31 -14.06
N GLN A 122 11.93 8.49 -14.03
CA GLN A 122 11.26 9.39 -14.95
C GLN A 122 11.51 10.81 -14.43
N ALA A 123 12.28 11.59 -15.17
CA ALA A 123 12.52 12.99 -14.87
C ALA A 123 11.17 13.74 -14.85
N ALA A 124 10.97 14.52 -13.78
CA ALA A 124 9.83 15.42 -13.63
C ALA A 124 9.92 16.60 -14.60
#